data_AF-A0A7S6MG60-F1
#
_entry.id   AF-A0A7S6MG60-F1
#
_cell.length_a   1.000
_cell.length_b   1.000
_cell.length_c   1.000
_cell.angle_alpha   90.00
_cell.angle_beta   90.00
_cell.angle_gamma   90.00
#
_symmetry.space_group_name_H-M   'P 1'
#
loop_
_entity.id
_entity.type
_entity.pdbx_description
1 polymer ?
#
loop_
_entity_poly.entity_id
_entity_poly.type
_entity_poly.pdbx_seq_one_letter_code
_entity_poly.pdbx_strand_id
1 'polypeptide(L)'
;MKKSPRHPGVLAPARRGFTLTEALVAVAILLAVILFVSKIFASVSKVTSMGQGAADIMQEVAAIERQIRQDVERMSRDGYLVIVSRAVRNDVNGAAPRLLLNPDLPADAWIRADQLLFFTDGLHTTQIHRNAGGIGENRKAQSTAARVYYGHGFQLGDSPLDPGQVVASSESDVQPWRWGSIQLENPGGNIPFLTQPGARNWTLARQNILLADDGGVTTVYLNQGTSTATIWDNDIRNSVVDGAASLLNDIRRDITQNDSRPWNQQWGRMLASVITPRAERGVVMSLRTDHAASTSTLGSAVSDFIVEWTYGDDTGFVVNPLTTGPAFYGGVNLDGDTDGVNSGPQPWFGMPDSATPTNPARGVRTLASQADWTVDSNGPIFPAQFEFLDTSNAQVRVYSATFGFNHSRPLHDLPGAAGFGEPWDTSVSGVQPYTPWPTALRITMRLHDVGTNLPNGRVVQFVVNLPQRR
;
A
#
# COMPACT_ATOMS: atom_id res chain seq x y z
N MET A 1 36.58 -73.01 -82.19
CA MET A 1 35.32 -72.23 -82.14
C MET A 1 34.87 -72.09 -80.69
N LYS A 2 34.94 -70.89 -80.10
CA LYS A 2 34.18 -70.51 -78.90
C LYS A 2 33.98 -68.99 -78.94
N LYS A 3 32.80 -68.57 -79.41
CA LYS A 3 32.37 -67.16 -79.43
C LYS A 3 31.97 -66.77 -78.01
N SER A 4 32.69 -65.81 -77.43
CA SER A 4 32.34 -65.18 -76.15
C SER A 4 31.18 -64.19 -76.36
N PRO A 5 30.13 -64.18 -75.51
CA PRO A 5 29.03 -63.22 -75.61
C PRO A 5 29.48 -61.84 -75.12
N ARG A 6 29.34 -60.82 -75.96
CA ARG A 6 29.50 -59.41 -75.56
C ARG A 6 28.28 -58.96 -74.76
N HIS A 7 28.48 -58.60 -73.51
CA HIS A 7 27.47 -57.92 -72.70
C HIS A 7 27.18 -56.52 -73.29
N PRO A 8 25.90 -56.12 -73.40
CA PRO A 8 25.53 -54.76 -73.79
C PRO A 8 25.96 -53.78 -72.69
N GLY A 9 26.77 -52.79 -73.08
CA GLY A 9 27.20 -51.71 -72.20
C GLY A 9 26.00 -50.91 -71.71
N VAL A 10 25.84 -50.87 -70.38
CA VAL A 10 24.92 -49.97 -69.69
C VAL A 10 25.42 -48.54 -69.96
N LEU A 11 24.69 -47.79 -70.78
CA LEU A 11 24.94 -46.37 -71.00
C LEU A 11 24.79 -45.63 -69.66
N ALA A 12 25.85 -44.98 -69.21
CA ALA A 12 25.79 -44.14 -68.02
C ALA A 12 24.74 -43.03 -68.23
N PRO A 13 23.76 -42.87 -67.32
CA PRO A 13 22.72 -41.88 -67.49
C PRO A 13 23.34 -40.48 -67.55
N ALA A 14 23.02 -39.74 -68.60
CA ALA A 14 23.41 -38.35 -68.77
C ALA A 14 22.89 -37.54 -67.56
N ARG A 15 23.82 -37.04 -66.73
CA ARG A 15 23.49 -36.17 -65.59
C ARG A 15 22.90 -34.88 -66.16
N ARG A 16 21.58 -34.70 -66.05
CA ARG A 16 20.90 -33.45 -66.38
C ARG A 16 21.35 -32.37 -65.39
N GLY A 17 21.94 -31.29 -65.89
CA GLY A 17 22.31 -30.13 -65.08
C GLY A 17 21.06 -29.38 -64.62
N PHE A 18 21.11 -28.85 -63.40
CA PHE A 18 20.04 -28.07 -62.77
C PHE A 18 19.70 -26.85 -63.63
N THR A 19 18.40 -26.61 -63.88
CA THR A 19 18.00 -25.44 -64.66
C THR A 19 17.97 -24.19 -63.78
N LEU A 20 18.28 -23.02 -64.33
CA LEU A 20 18.28 -21.74 -63.59
C LEU A 20 16.90 -21.44 -62.95
N THR A 21 15.82 -21.88 -63.61
CA THR A 21 14.45 -21.80 -63.09
C THR A 21 14.26 -22.63 -61.82
N GLU A 22 14.84 -23.83 -61.76
CA GLU A 22 14.76 -24.73 -60.62
C GLU A 22 15.52 -24.18 -59.41
N ALA A 23 16.67 -23.52 -59.65
CA ALA A 23 17.40 -22.80 -58.60
C ALA A 23 16.59 -21.60 -58.05
N LEU A 24 15.94 -20.83 -58.92
CA LEU A 24 15.09 -19.69 -58.51
C LEU A 24 13.89 -20.15 -57.67
N VAL A 25 13.21 -21.22 -58.09
CA VAL A 25 12.09 -21.81 -57.34
C VAL A 25 12.55 -22.33 -55.98
N ALA A 26 13.69 -23.01 -55.92
CA ALA A 26 14.26 -23.50 -54.67
C ALA A 26 14.55 -22.35 -53.68
N VAL A 27 15.14 -21.24 -54.16
CA VAL A 27 15.41 -20.05 -53.33
C VAL A 27 14.11 -19.41 -52.85
N ALA A 28 13.09 -19.29 -53.72
CA ALA A 28 11.81 -18.71 -53.33
C ALA A 28 11.10 -19.54 -52.23
N ILE A 29 11.10 -20.86 -52.37
CA ILE A 29 10.56 -21.77 -51.36
C ILE A 29 11.37 -21.67 -50.06
N LEU A 30 12.70 -21.64 -50.15
CA LEU A 30 13.56 -21.50 -48.98
C LEU A 30 13.27 -20.19 -48.22
N LEU A 31 13.12 -19.07 -48.93
CA LEU A 31 12.75 -17.80 -48.31
C LEU A 31 11.37 -17.85 -47.65
N ALA A 32 10.38 -18.45 -48.32
CA ALA A 32 9.04 -18.63 -47.75
C ALA A 32 9.08 -19.46 -46.45
N VAL A 33 9.85 -20.55 -46.44
CA VAL A 33 10.04 -21.40 -45.24
C VAL A 33 10.74 -20.62 -44.13
N ILE A 34 11.81 -19.88 -44.43
CA ILE A 34 12.53 -19.06 -43.43
C ILE A 34 11.59 -18.02 -42.81
N LEU A 35 10.79 -17.32 -43.62
CA LEU A 35 9.82 -16.34 -43.12
C LEU A 35 8.75 -16.98 -42.24
N PHE A 36 8.26 -18.16 -42.62
CA PHE A 36 7.25 -18.89 -41.84
C PHE A 36 7.82 -19.38 -40.49
N VAL A 37 9.01 -19.98 -40.50
CA VAL A 37 9.71 -20.45 -39.30
C VAL A 37 10.04 -19.29 -38.37
N SER A 38 10.46 -18.15 -38.91
CA SER A 38 10.73 -16.93 -38.13
C SER A 38 9.48 -16.43 -37.39
N LYS A 39 8.30 -16.48 -38.03
CA LYS A 39 7.02 -16.13 -37.38
C LYS A 39 6.65 -17.08 -36.25
N ILE A 40 6.88 -18.39 -36.43
CA ILE A 40 6.63 -19.39 -35.38
C ILE A 40 7.55 -19.15 -34.18
N PHE A 41 8.85 -18.98 -34.42
CA PHE A 41 9.79 -18.70 -33.33
C PHE A 41 9.48 -17.40 -32.61
N ALA A 42 9.11 -16.34 -33.33
CA ALA A 42 8.68 -15.08 -32.70
C ALA A 42 7.45 -15.28 -31.80
N SER A 43 6.47 -16.09 -32.24
CA SER A 43 5.30 -16.42 -31.43
C SER A 43 5.65 -17.25 -30.21
N VAL A 44 6.50 -18.28 -30.35
CA VAL A 44 6.93 -19.15 -29.23
C VAL A 44 7.74 -18.35 -28.21
N SER A 45 8.67 -17.50 -28.66
CA SER A 45 9.45 -16.63 -27.78
C SER A 45 8.55 -15.66 -27.02
N LYS A 46 7.55 -15.07 -27.67
CA LYS A 46 6.57 -14.18 -27.01
C LYS A 46 5.74 -14.93 -25.96
N VAL A 47 5.24 -16.13 -26.28
CA VAL A 47 4.48 -16.94 -25.31
C VAL A 47 5.36 -17.33 -24.13
N THR A 48 6.63 -17.67 -24.38
CA THR A 48 7.59 -18.02 -23.33
C THR A 48 7.91 -16.83 -22.45
N SER A 49 8.13 -15.64 -23.02
CA SER A 49 8.40 -14.41 -22.25
C SER A 49 7.20 -13.97 -21.42
N MET A 50 5.98 -14.08 -21.96
CA MET A 50 4.74 -13.85 -21.22
C MET A 50 4.55 -14.87 -20.08
N GLY A 51 4.89 -16.14 -20.32
CA GLY A 51 4.86 -17.19 -19.31
C GLY A 51 5.83 -16.93 -18.16
N GLN A 52 7.06 -16.52 -18.49
CA GLN A 52 8.08 -16.13 -17.51
C GLN A 52 7.63 -14.92 -16.70
N GLY A 53 7.20 -13.83 -17.34
CA GLY A 53 6.73 -12.63 -16.64
C GLY A 53 5.52 -12.90 -15.74
N ALA A 54 4.61 -13.80 -16.15
CA ALA A 54 3.50 -14.22 -15.30
C ALA A 54 3.94 -15.03 -14.07
N ALA A 55 4.97 -15.88 -14.21
CA ALA A 55 5.53 -16.65 -13.11
C ALA A 55 6.26 -15.74 -12.11
N ASP A 56 7.05 -14.79 -12.61
CA ASP A 56 7.80 -13.82 -11.79
C ASP A 56 6.84 -12.94 -10.97
N ILE A 57 5.76 -12.44 -11.58
CA ILE A 57 4.71 -11.70 -10.85
C ILE A 57 4.09 -12.57 -9.75
N MET A 58 3.79 -13.85 -10.00
CA MET A 58 3.18 -14.69 -8.97
C MET A 58 4.13 -14.97 -7.79
N GLN A 59 5.44 -15.06 -8.04
CA GLN A 59 6.43 -15.18 -6.98
C GLN A 59 6.53 -13.89 -6.15
N GLU A 60 6.52 -12.73 -6.81
CA GLU A 60 6.49 -11.42 -6.16
C GLU A 60 5.24 -11.29 -5.29
N VAL A 61 4.05 -11.56 -5.84
CA VAL A 61 2.77 -11.51 -5.10
C VAL A 61 2.80 -12.40 -3.85
N ALA A 62 3.29 -13.63 -3.96
CA ALA A 62 3.38 -14.53 -2.82
C ALA A 62 4.35 -14.00 -1.74
N ALA A 63 5.41 -13.30 -2.11
CA ALA A 63 6.31 -12.64 -1.16
C ALA A 63 5.66 -11.43 -0.48
N ILE A 64 4.97 -10.58 -1.25
CA ILE A 64 4.22 -9.43 -0.75
C ILE A 64 3.15 -9.87 0.25
N GLU A 65 2.35 -10.87 -0.13
CA GLU A 65 1.27 -11.40 0.71
C GLU A 65 1.84 -11.96 2.02
N ARG A 66 2.89 -12.80 1.96
CA ARG A 66 3.51 -13.36 3.17
C ARG A 66 4.02 -12.27 4.10
N GLN A 67 4.66 -11.24 3.56
CA GLN A 67 5.16 -10.13 4.36
C GLN A 67 4.01 -9.40 5.07
N ILE A 68 2.95 -9.05 4.33
CA ILE A 68 1.80 -8.35 4.92
C ILE A 68 1.10 -9.21 5.98
N ARG A 69 0.90 -10.51 5.72
CA ARG A 69 0.32 -11.43 6.71
C ARG A 69 1.16 -11.48 7.99
N GLN A 70 2.48 -11.60 7.86
CA GLN A 70 3.38 -11.64 9.02
C GLN A 70 3.37 -10.35 9.85
N ASP A 71 3.22 -9.20 9.20
CA ASP A 71 3.15 -7.92 9.92
C ASP A 71 1.79 -7.70 10.58
N VAL A 72 0.70 -8.08 9.90
CA VAL A 72 -0.66 -8.03 10.48
C VAL A 72 -0.79 -9.00 11.66
N GLU A 73 -0.17 -10.18 11.60
CA GLU A 73 -0.12 -11.13 12.72
C GLU A 73 0.60 -10.55 13.95
N ARG A 74 1.55 -9.64 13.74
CA ARG A 74 2.29 -8.94 14.79
C ARG A 74 1.68 -7.60 15.19
N MET A 75 0.54 -7.24 14.61
CA MET A 75 -0.10 -5.96 14.86
C MET A 75 -0.42 -5.81 16.36
N SER A 76 0.03 -4.71 16.95
CA SER A 76 -0.14 -4.44 18.37
C SER A 76 -1.57 -4.11 18.68
N ARG A 77 -2.06 -4.65 19.79
CA ARG A 77 -3.41 -4.37 20.30
C ARG A 77 -3.49 -3.02 21.00
N ASP A 78 -2.36 -2.50 21.45
CA ASP A 78 -2.26 -1.18 22.09
C ASP A 78 -1.92 -0.07 21.08
N GLY A 79 -1.73 -0.42 19.81
CA GLY A 79 -1.63 0.52 18.70
C GLY A 79 -2.99 0.93 18.11
N TYR A 80 -2.93 1.80 17.10
CA TYR A 80 -4.08 2.16 16.26
C TYR A 80 -3.81 1.77 14.80
N LEU A 81 -4.87 1.77 14.00
CA LEU A 81 -4.83 1.44 12.58
C LEU A 81 -5.34 2.65 11.79
N VAL A 82 -4.60 3.06 10.75
CA VAL A 82 -5.04 4.12 9.83
C VAL A 82 -4.98 3.61 8.41
N ILE A 83 -6.06 3.83 7.68
CA ILE A 83 -6.17 3.56 6.25
C ILE A 83 -6.45 4.90 5.56
N VAL A 84 -5.60 5.27 4.60
CA VAL A 84 -5.79 6.46 3.78
C VAL A 84 -5.87 6.02 2.33
N SER A 85 -7.07 5.85 1.82
CA SER A 85 -7.31 5.57 0.43
C SER A 85 -7.16 6.85 -0.41
N ARG A 86 -6.37 6.77 -1.48
CA ARG A 86 -6.13 7.90 -2.38
C ARG A 86 -6.43 7.46 -3.80
N ALA A 87 -7.40 8.11 -4.43
CA ALA A 87 -7.65 7.97 -5.85
C ALA A 87 -7.09 9.20 -6.56
N VAL A 88 -6.26 8.96 -7.55
CA VAL A 88 -5.57 10.00 -8.32
C VAL A 88 -5.98 9.87 -9.77
N ARG A 89 -6.44 10.97 -10.38
CA ARG A 89 -6.71 10.99 -11.81
C ARG A 89 -5.43 10.78 -12.60
N ASN A 90 -5.53 10.02 -13.68
CA ASN A 90 -4.41 9.71 -14.55
C ASN A 90 -3.79 10.97 -15.19
N ASP A 91 -4.57 12.03 -15.36
CA ASP A 91 -4.17 13.35 -15.83
C ASP A 91 -3.92 14.39 -14.71
N VAL A 92 -3.61 13.95 -13.47
CA VAL A 92 -3.32 14.85 -12.33
C VAL A 92 -2.25 15.88 -12.63
N ASN A 93 -1.30 15.57 -13.51
CA ASN A 93 -0.19 16.45 -13.88
C ASN A 93 -0.51 17.39 -15.07
N GLY A 94 -1.79 17.49 -15.45
CA GLY A 94 -2.30 18.41 -16.47
C GLY A 94 -2.89 17.71 -17.70
N ALA A 95 -3.66 18.46 -18.49
CA ALA A 95 -4.33 17.92 -19.68
C ALA A 95 -3.35 17.48 -20.77
N ALA A 96 -3.66 16.35 -21.43
CA ALA A 96 -2.89 15.77 -22.54
C ALA A 96 -2.49 16.84 -23.59
N PRO A 97 -1.29 16.75 -24.20
CA PRO A 97 -0.36 15.62 -24.18
C PRO A 97 0.54 15.59 -22.94
N ARG A 98 0.24 16.42 -21.92
CA ARG A 98 0.94 16.39 -20.64
C ARG A 98 0.82 15.01 -20.03
N LEU A 99 1.98 14.53 -19.61
CA LEU A 99 2.31 13.17 -19.27
C LEU A 99 1.31 12.55 -18.28
N LEU A 100 0.54 11.59 -18.80
CA LEU A 100 -0.34 10.74 -18.01
C LEU A 100 0.50 9.91 -17.04
N LEU A 101 -0.04 9.64 -15.85
CA LEU A 101 0.61 8.73 -14.89
C LEU A 101 0.81 7.34 -15.51
N ASN A 102 -0.19 6.85 -16.23
CA ASN A 102 -0.16 5.62 -16.99
C ASN A 102 -0.65 5.89 -18.43
N PRO A 103 0.22 5.78 -19.45
CA PRO A 103 -0.15 6.03 -20.83
C PRO A 103 -1.13 5.00 -21.42
N ASP A 104 -1.27 3.83 -20.79
CA ASP A 104 -2.16 2.77 -21.27
C ASP A 104 -3.61 2.92 -20.75
N LEU A 105 -3.85 3.89 -19.87
CA LEU A 105 -5.17 4.19 -19.33
C LEU A 105 -5.72 5.50 -19.91
N PRO A 106 -7.05 5.64 -20.02
CA PRO A 106 -7.69 6.93 -20.33
C PRO A 106 -7.23 8.05 -19.38
N ALA A 107 -7.26 9.30 -19.85
CA ALA A 107 -6.83 10.46 -19.06
C ALA A 107 -7.68 10.67 -17.80
N ASP A 108 -8.95 10.31 -17.85
CA ASP A 108 -9.92 10.39 -16.75
C ASP A 108 -9.94 9.14 -15.84
N ALA A 109 -9.09 8.14 -16.11
CA ALA A 109 -8.98 6.96 -15.27
C ALA A 109 -8.48 7.32 -13.86
N TRP A 110 -8.98 6.62 -12.85
CA TRP A 110 -8.52 6.75 -11.47
C TRP A 110 -7.53 5.62 -11.14
N ILE A 111 -6.40 6.00 -10.56
CA ILE A 111 -5.36 5.09 -10.06
C ILE A 111 -5.39 5.14 -8.53
N ARG A 112 -5.33 3.98 -7.88
CA ARG A 112 -5.42 3.89 -6.41
C ARG A 112 -4.05 3.72 -5.77
N ALA A 113 -3.73 4.64 -4.86
CA ALA A 113 -2.46 4.70 -4.13
C ALA A 113 -2.71 4.79 -2.62
N ASP A 114 -3.39 3.78 -2.09
CA ASP A 114 -3.79 3.74 -0.69
C ASP A 114 -2.57 3.62 0.25
N GLN A 115 -2.76 4.00 1.49
CA GLN A 115 -1.75 3.92 2.54
C GLN A 115 -2.34 3.21 3.75
N LEU A 116 -1.52 2.37 4.38
CA LEU A 116 -1.88 1.59 5.56
C LEU A 116 -0.81 1.80 6.62
N LEU A 117 -1.23 2.17 7.82
CA LEU A 117 -0.37 2.37 8.98
C LEU A 117 -0.91 1.59 10.16
N PHE A 118 -0.04 0.84 10.81
CA PHE A 118 -0.32 0.23 12.10
C PHE A 118 0.96 0.05 12.90
N PHE A 119 0.82 -0.37 14.14
CA PHE A 119 1.95 -0.69 15.02
C PHE A 119 2.10 -2.19 15.16
N THR A 120 3.33 -2.66 15.28
CA THR A 120 3.63 -4.06 15.57
C THR A 120 4.36 -4.19 16.89
N ASP A 121 4.06 -5.27 17.61
CA ASP A 121 4.84 -5.72 18.76
C ASP A 121 5.91 -6.72 18.32
N GLY A 122 7.02 -6.74 19.06
CA GLY A 122 8.09 -7.72 18.89
C GLY A 122 9.45 -7.07 18.76
N LEU A 123 10.50 -7.90 18.81
CA LEU A 123 11.86 -7.40 18.66
C LEU A 123 12.13 -7.02 17.20
N HIS A 124 12.32 -5.72 16.98
CA HIS A 124 12.72 -5.16 15.71
C HIS A 124 14.14 -4.61 15.82
N THR A 125 14.96 -4.82 14.79
CA THR A 125 16.35 -4.35 14.76
C THR A 125 16.65 -3.67 13.45
N THR A 126 17.40 -2.56 13.46
CA THR A 126 17.88 -1.94 12.22
C THR A 126 18.99 -2.77 11.58
N GLN A 127 19.16 -2.60 10.27
CA GLN A 127 20.39 -3.03 9.61
C GLN A 127 21.56 -2.15 10.07
N ILE A 128 22.80 -2.66 10.01
CA ILE A 128 23.99 -1.96 10.53
C ILE A 128 24.11 -0.60 9.85
N HIS A 129 24.05 0.45 10.66
CA HIS A 129 24.17 1.83 10.23
C HIS A 129 25.64 2.28 10.26
N ARG A 130 26.10 2.95 9.21
CA ARG A 130 27.31 3.78 9.24
C ARG A 130 26.87 5.23 9.37
N ASN A 131 26.84 5.74 10.60
CA ASN A 131 26.63 7.15 10.87
C ASN A 131 27.75 7.98 10.22
N ALA A 132 27.42 8.96 9.40
CA ALA A 132 28.35 10.00 8.97
C ALA A 132 28.55 11.01 10.09
N GLY A 133 29.22 10.60 11.17
CA GLY A 133 29.40 11.48 12.32
C GLY A 133 30.03 10.85 13.56
N GLY A 134 30.86 9.82 13.41
CA GLY A 134 31.58 9.27 14.56
C GLY A 134 32.21 7.91 14.25
N ILE A 135 33.54 7.90 14.18
CA ILE A 135 34.35 6.68 14.04
C ILE A 135 34.12 5.82 15.29
N GLY A 136 33.34 4.74 15.19
CA GLY A 136 33.45 3.62 16.14
C GLY A 136 32.20 2.78 16.45
N GLU A 137 30.97 3.27 16.25
CA GLU A 137 29.82 2.59 16.85
C GLU A 137 28.79 2.10 15.82
N ASN A 138 28.99 0.86 15.37
CA ASN A 138 28.00 0.04 14.64
C ASN A 138 26.82 -0.34 15.57
N ARG A 139 26.10 0.65 16.12
CA ARG A 139 24.93 0.36 16.96
C ARG A 139 23.76 -0.04 16.07
N LYS A 140 23.27 -1.26 16.26
CA LYS A 140 21.94 -1.66 15.77
C LYS A 140 20.93 -1.07 16.75
N ALA A 141 20.07 -0.18 16.28
CA ALA A 141 18.92 0.21 17.10
C ALA A 141 17.99 -0.99 17.20
N GLN A 142 17.47 -1.22 18.39
CA GLN A 142 16.49 -2.26 18.67
C GLN A 142 15.29 -1.63 19.37
N SER A 143 14.10 -2.10 19.04
CA SER A 143 12.89 -1.76 19.76
C SER A 143 11.97 -2.97 19.88
N THR A 144 11.13 -2.97 20.91
CA THR A 144 10.05 -3.94 21.10
C THR A 144 8.76 -3.57 20.37
N ALA A 145 8.72 -2.40 19.74
CA ALA A 145 7.59 -1.96 18.94
C ALA A 145 8.07 -1.21 17.70
N ALA A 146 7.28 -1.28 16.64
CA ALA A 146 7.56 -0.52 15.44
C ALA A 146 6.29 -0.03 14.77
N ARG A 147 6.40 1.09 14.07
CA ARG A 147 5.36 1.66 13.23
C ARG A 147 5.60 1.18 11.81
N VAL A 148 4.63 0.46 11.25
CA VAL A 148 4.69 -0.15 9.92
C VAL A 148 3.80 0.62 8.96
N TYR A 149 4.40 1.04 7.86
CA TYR A 149 3.73 1.73 6.75
C TYR A 149 3.72 0.86 5.51
N TYR A 150 2.59 0.84 4.81
CA TYR A 150 2.51 0.42 3.43
C TYR A 150 1.90 1.53 2.57
N GLY A 151 2.35 1.59 1.33
CA GLY A 151 1.81 2.47 0.31
C GLY A 151 2.80 2.62 -0.82
N HIS A 152 2.39 3.30 -1.89
CA HIS A 152 3.34 3.65 -2.94
C HIS A 152 4.39 4.61 -2.40
N GLY A 153 5.65 4.20 -2.52
CA GLY A 153 6.75 5.04 -2.06
C GLY A 153 7.19 6.02 -3.11
N PHE A 154 7.63 7.20 -2.67
CA PHE A 154 8.28 8.15 -3.57
C PHE A 154 9.69 7.66 -3.93
N GLN A 155 10.12 7.91 -5.16
CA GLN A 155 11.37 7.40 -5.70
C GLN A 155 12.32 8.57 -6.02
N LEU A 156 13.52 8.55 -5.44
CA LEU A 156 14.52 9.61 -5.65
C LEU A 156 15.39 9.38 -6.91
N GLY A 157 15.21 8.25 -7.61
CA GLY A 157 16.02 7.87 -8.76
C GLY A 157 17.53 7.85 -8.46
N ASP A 158 18.34 8.06 -9.48
CA ASP A 158 19.82 8.12 -9.38
C ASP A 158 20.35 9.46 -8.86
N SER A 159 19.52 10.24 -8.16
CA SER A 159 19.92 11.56 -7.64
C SER A 159 21.19 11.46 -6.78
N PRO A 160 22.21 12.31 -6.92
CA PRO A 160 23.37 12.27 -6.04
C PRO A 160 23.08 12.78 -4.62
N LEU A 161 21.87 13.29 -4.36
CA LEU A 161 21.50 13.92 -3.09
C LEU A 161 21.42 12.90 -1.95
N ASP A 162 21.85 13.35 -0.77
CA ASP A 162 21.69 12.63 0.49
C ASP A 162 20.20 12.64 0.88
N PRO A 163 19.59 11.48 1.17
CA PRO A 163 18.20 11.39 1.60
C PRO A 163 17.85 12.28 2.80
N GLY A 164 18.79 12.55 3.71
CA GLY A 164 18.56 13.44 4.85
C GLY A 164 18.30 14.91 4.46
N GLN A 165 18.60 15.29 3.21
CA GLN A 165 18.33 16.62 2.66
C GLN A 165 16.99 16.70 1.91
N VAL A 166 16.19 15.64 1.94
CA VAL A 166 14.80 15.67 1.48
C VAL A 166 13.96 16.33 2.57
N VAL A 167 14.08 17.64 2.67
CA VAL A 167 13.12 18.47 3.40
C VAL A 167 12.04 18.85 2.39
N ALA A 168 10.88 18.22 2.50
CA ALA A 168 9.72 18.69 1.77
C ALA A 168 9.38 20.07 2.33
N SER A 169 9.68 21.14 1.57
CA SER A 169 9.28 22.50 1.91
C SER A 169 7.79 22.47 2.29
N SER A 170 7.52 22.83 3.54
CA SER A 170 6.23 22.85 4.23
C SER A 170 4.99 22.85 3.30
N GLU A 171 4.04 21.95 3.58
CA GLU A 171 2.65 21.88 3.07
C GLU A 171 2.36 21.00 1.85
N SER A 172 3.33 20.45 1.14
CA SER A 172 3.00 19.61 -0.03
C SER A 172 3.69 18.26 0.02
N ASP A 173 2.94 17.24 0.47
CA ASP A 173 3.42 15.87 0.62
C ASP A 173 4.19 15.37 -0.61
N VAL A 174 5.32 14.71 -0.37
CA VAL A 174 6.05 13.99 -1.41
C VAL A 174 5.21 12.77 -1.75
N GLN A 175 4.60 12.79 -2.93
CA GLN A 175 3.69 11.75 -3.39
C GLN A 175 4.17 11.12 -4.70
N PRO A 176 3.93 9.83 -4.95
CA PRO A 176 4.43 9.13 -6.13
C PRO A 176 3.79 9.63 -7.44
N TRP A 177 2.61 10.24 -7.39
CA TRP A 177 1.94 10.83 -8.56
C TRP A 177 2.30 12.29 -8.82
N ARG A 178 3.07 12.93 -7.94
CA ARG A 178 3.41 14.34 -8.11
C ARG A 178 4.52 14.49 -9.14
N TRP A 179 4.21 15.23 -10.20
CA TRP A 179 5.19 15.65 -11.21
C TRP A 179 5.73 17.05 -10.91
N GLY A 180 6.99 17.30 -11.26
CA GLY A 180 7.65 18.61 -11.07
C GLY A 180 8.53 18.69 -9.83
N SER A 181 8.97 19.90 -9.49
CA SER A 181 9.94 20.16 -8.41
C SER A 181 9.46 19.65 -7.06
N ILE A 182 9.95 18.47 -6.67
CA ILE A 182 10.24 18.21 -5.27
C ILE A 182 11.43 19.12 -4.96
N GLN A 183 11.18 20.25 -4.29
CA GLN A 183 12.28 21.09 -3.82
C GLN A 183 12.96 20.32 -2.71
N LEU A 184 14.21 19.96 -2.96
CA LEU A 184 15.11 19.40 -1.97
C LEU A 184 15.94 20.59 -1.49
N GLU A 185 15.78 20.96 -0.22
CA GLU A 185 16.58 22.04 0.37
C GLU A 185 18.04 21.62 0.38
N ASN A 186 18.79 22.10 -0.62
CA ASN A 186 20.24 22.09 -0.58
C ASN A 186 20.70 23.48 -0.11
N PRO A 187 21.39 23.61 1.04
CA PRO A 187 21.82 24.90 1.59
C PRO A 187 22.77 25.73 0.70
N GLY A 188 23.11 25.30 -0.53
CA GLY A 188 24.08 26.01 -1.36
C GLY A 188 24.09 25.73 -2.87
N GLY A 189 23.04 25.21 -3.51
CA GLY A 189 23.12 24.92 -4.96
C GLY A 189 21.82 24.61 -5.70
N ASN A 190 21.91 24.63 -7.05
CA ASN A 190 20.84 24.31 -8.00
C ASN A 190 20.09 23.02 -7.60
N ILE A 191 18.76 23.11 -7.52
CA ILE A 191 17.87 22.03 -7.11
C ILE A 191 17.64 21.11 -8.32
N PRO A 192 18.08 19.83 -8.31
CA PRO A 192 17.74 18.91 -9.38
C PRO A 192 16.25 18.57 -9.30
N PHE A 193 15.54 18.72 -10.43
CA PHE A 193 14.15 18.30 -10.55
C PHE A 193 14.09 16.78 -10.66
N LEU A 194 13.58 16.10 -9.62
CA LEU A 194 13.35 14.67 -9.69
C LEU A 194 12.00 14.39 -10.33
N THR A 195 12.02 13.56 -11.38
CA THR A 195 10.82 13.12 -12.07
C THR A 195 10.41 11.77 -11.52
N GLN A 196 9.23 11.68 -10.90
CA GLN A 196 8.66 10.40 -10.49
C GLN A 196 8.36 9.54 -11.74
N PRO A 197 8.58 8.22 -11.71
CA PRO A 197 8.24 7.38 -12.84
C PRO A 197 6.71 7.26 -12.98
N GLY A 198 6.25 6.86 -14.18
CA GLY A 198 4.83 6.58 -14.39
C GLY A 198 4.30 5.48 -13.47
N ALA A 199 2.98 5.43 -13.26
CA ALA A 199 2.34 4.56 -12.28
C ALA A 199 2.64 3.06 -12.46
N ARG A 200 2.87 2.60 -13.69
CA ARG A 200 3.30 1.21 -13.96
C ARG A 200 4.64 0.86 -13.29
N ASN A 201 5.41 1.88 -12.95
CA ASN A 201 6.72 1.82 -12.36
C ASN A 201 6.77 2.33 -10.91
N TRP A 202 5.61 2.59 -10.31
CA TRP A 202 5.60 2.90 -8.89
C TRP A 202 6.00 1.67 -8.09
N THR A 203 6.65 1.95 -6.97
CA THR A 203 7.12 0.93 -6.05
C THR A 203 6.18 0.87 -4.86
N LEU A 204 5.61 -0.31 -4.59
CA LEU A 204 4.94 -0.55 -3.32
C LEU A 204 6.01 -0.66 -2.25
N ALA A 205 5.93 0.21 -1.25
CA ALA A 205 6.89 0.27 -0.19
C ALA A 205 6.33 -0.24 1.13
N ARG A 206 7.23 -0.78 1.95
CA ARG A 206 7.01 -1.13 3.35
C ARG A 206 8.07 -0.42 4.19
N GLN A 207 7.69 0.56 4.99
CA GLN A 207 8.63 1.24 5.89
C GLN A 207 8.36 0.83 7.33
N ASN A 208 9.39 0.33 8.01
CA ASN A 208 9.31 -0.07 9.41
C ASN A 208 10.16 0.89 10.25
N ILE A 209 9.50 1.67 11.11
CA ILE A 209 10.14 2.70 11.93
C ILE A 209 10.14 2.22 13.38
N LEU A 210 11.33 2.04 13.95
CA LEU A 210 11.48 1.53 15.31
C LEU A 210 11.08 2.59 16.32
N LEU A 211 10.29 2.20 17.31
CA LEU A 211 9.93 3.05 18.44
C LEU A 211 11.00 2.89 19.53
N ALA A 212 12.17 3.50 19.37
CA ALA A 212 13.30 3.24 20.27
C ALA A 212 13.45 4.35 21.32
N ASP A 213 13.76 3.93 22.55
CA ASP A 213 14.31 4.82 23.56
C ASP A 213 15.72 5.24 23.13
N ASP A 214 16.02 6.53 23.18
CA ASP A 214 17.37 7.05 22.96
C ASP A 214 18.29 6.84 24.18
N GLY A 215 17.84 6.06 25.17
CA GLY A 215 18.60 5.73 26.37
C GLY A 215 18.62 6.87 27.37
N GLY A 216 17.58 7.72 27.36
CA GLY A 216 17.47 8.92 28.18
C GLY A 216 18.33 10.09 27.69
N VAL A 217 18.90 9.99 26.48
CA VAL A 217 19.69 11.05 25.85
C VAL A 217 18.96 11.45 24.58
N THR A 218 18.16 12.50 24.69
CA THR A 218 17.21 13.01 23.68
C THR A 218 17.78 13.37 22.32
N THR A 219 19.07 13.16 22.07
CA THR A 219 19.81 13.64 20.90
C THR A 219 20.45 12.53 20.05
N VAL A 220 20.47 11.26 20.51
CA VAL A 220 21.35 10.23 19.91
C VAL A 220 20.99 9.86 18.47
N TYR A 221 19.70 9.86 18.12
CA TYR A 221 19.26 9.42 16.78
C TYR A 221 18.83 10.56 15.85
N LEU A 222 18.48 11.73 16.39
CA LEU A 222 17.95 12.87 15.62
C LEU A 222 18.61 14.22 15.92
N ASN A 223 19.58 14.30 16.84
CA ASN A 223 20.23 15.55 17.30
C ASN A 223 19.28 16.66 17.80
N GLN A 224 17.98 16.40 17.95
CA GLN A 224 16.95 17.33 18.41
C GLN A 224 16.23 16.76 19.63
N GLY A 225 15.89 17.58 20.62
CA GLY A 225 15.20 17.16 21.84
C GLY A 225 13.90 16.41 21.53
N THR A 226 13.92 15.09 21.71
CA THR A 226 12.81 14.19 21.42
C THR A 226 11.69 14.32 22.46
N SER A 227 10.44 14.25 21.99
CA SER A 227 9.24 14.08 22.80
C SER A 227 8.24 13.26 21.99
N THR A 228 7.17 12.74 22.59
CA THR A 228 6.11 12.02 21.86
C THR A 228 5.48 12.83 20.73
N ALA A 229 5.71 14.15 20.69
CA ALA A 229 5.32 14.98 19.57
C ALA A 229 6.11 14.73 18.27
N THR A 230 7.30 14.11 18.31
CA THR A 230 8.08 13.86 17.09
C THR A 230 7.39 12.88 16.17
N ILE A 231 6.49 12.00 16.67
CA ILE A 231 5.70 11.06 15.86
C ILE A 231 4.88 11.74 14.74
N TRP A 232 4.61 13.04 14.92
CA TRP A 232 3.86 13.91 14.03
C TRP A 232 4.76 14.75 13.10
N ASP A 233 6.07 14.65 13.26
CA ASP A 233 7.05 15.40 12.48
C ASP A 233 7.32 14.72 11.13
N ASN A 234 7.44 15.54 10.09
CA ASN A 234 7.85 15.10 8.78
C ASN A 234 9.32 14.64 8.76
N ASP A 235 10.14 15.05 9.73
CA ASP A 235 11.53 14.62 9.87
C ASP A 235 11.66 13.10 10.03
N ILE A 236 10.61 12.41 10.53
CA ILE A 236 10.61 10.94 10.61
C ILE A 236 10.66 10.27 9.22
N ARG A 237 10.26 10.95 8.14
CA ARG A 237 10.37 10.41 6.77
C ARG A 237 11.82 10.03 6.43
N ASN A 238 12.78 10.72 7.03
CA ASN A 238 14.21 10.52 6.84
C ASN A 238 14.86 9.65 7.93
N SER A 239 14.07 9.18 8.91
CA SER A 239 14.56 8.38 10.03
C SER A 239 14.04 6.94 10.02
N VAL A 240 14.84 6.05 10.61
CA VAL A 240 14.52 4.62 10.85
C VAL A 240 14.11 4.39 12.29
N VAL A 241 14.42 5.35 13.16
CA VAL A 241 14.13 5.33 14.58
C VAL A 241 13.30 6.57 14.89
N ASP A 242 12.13 6.36 15.47
CA ASP A 242 11.32 7.40 16.06
C ASP A 242 11.67 7.48 17.55
N GLY A 243 12.21 8.62 17.98
CA GLY A 243 12.50 8.92 19.38
C GLY A 243 11.28 9.38 20.19
N ALA A 244 10.08 9.38 19.59
CA ALA A 244 8.86 9.88 20.21
C ALA A 244 8.41 9.08 21.45
N ALA A 245 8.61 7.77 21.42
CA ALA A 245 8.04 6.87 22.42
C ALA A 245 8.82 5.57 22.44
N SER A 246 9.37 5.22 23.60
CA SER A 246 9.99 3.90 23.80
C SER A 246 8.93 2.78 23.93
N LEU A 247 7.69 3.14 24.26
CA LEU A 247 6.57 2.24 24.48
C LEU A 247 5.30 2.73 23.78
N LEU A 248 4.48 1.81 23.26
CA LEU A 248 3.17 2.12 22.68
C LEU A 248 2.22 2.82 23.67
N ASN A 249 2.38 2.56 24.96
CA ASN A 249 1.64 3.25 26.00
C ASN A 249 1.90 4.76 26.03
N ASP A 250 3.08 5.23 25.64
CA ASP A 250 3.36 6.67 25.56
C ASP A 250 2.63 7.31 24.37
N ILE A 251 2.53 6.61 23.24
CA ILE A 251 1.76 7.04 22.07
C ILE A 251 0.27 7.08 22.41
N ARG A 252 -0.22 6.00 23.03
CA ARG A 252 -1.59 5.94 23.53
C ARG A 252 -1.86 7.11 24.45
N ARG A 253 -0.94 7.31 25.40
CA ARG A 253 -1.00 8.42 26.32
C ARG A 253 -1.00 9.75 25.57
N ASP A 254 -0.13 10.09 24.62
CA ASP A 254 -0.18 11.39 23.89
C ASP A 254 -1.51 11.63 23.16
N ILE A 255 -2.06 10.57 22.56
CA ILE A 255 -3.35 10.63 21.88
C ILE A 255 -4.48 10.90 22.90
N THR A 256 -4.42 10.27 24.07
CA THR A 256 -5.45 10.37 25.12
C THR A 256 -5.15 11.39 26.22
N GLN A 257 -3.94 11.98 26.33
CA GLN A 257 -3.39 12.55 27.58
C GLN A 257 -4.11 13.78 28.09
N ASN A 258 -4.96 14.33 27.24
CA ASN A 258 -6.00 15.22 27.68
C ASN A 258 -7.28 14.41 27.53
N ASP A 259 -7.75 13.73 28.57
CA ASP A 259 -9.07 13.08 28.59
C ASP A 259 -10.21 14.06 28.22
N SER A 260 -9.90 15.36 28.15
CA SER A 260 -10.70 16.48 27.64
C SER A 260 -10.62 16.74 26.12
N ARG A 261 -9.77 16.06 25.35
CA ARG A 261 -9.68 16.26 23.90
C ARG A 261 -10.88 15.57 23.23
N PRO A 262 -11.71 16.33 22.50
CA PRO A 262 -12.77 15.72 21.71
C PRO A 262 -12.15 14.80 20.65
N TRP A 263 -12.86 13.72 20.33
CA TRP A 263 -12.37 12.66 19.44
C TRP A 263 -11.88 13.16 18.08
N ASN A 264 -12.48 14.21 17.53
CA ASN A 264 -12.02 14.85 16.29
C ASN A 264 -10.55 15.31 16.36
N GLN A 265 -10.04 15.70 17.53
CA GLN A 265 -8.63 16.06 17.71
C GLN A 265 -7.73 14.82 17.82
N GLN A 266 -8.21 13.74 18.44
CA GLN A 266 -7.47 12.46 18.51
C GLN A 266 -7.33 11.84 17.12
N TRP A 267 -8.42 11.84 16.36
CA TRP A 267 -8.48 11.41 14.96
C TRP A 267 -7.49 12.18 14.08
N GLY A 268 -7.53 13.51 14.14
CA GLY A 268 -6.62 14.36 13.37
C GLY A 268 -5.15 14.09 13.69
N ARG A 269 -4.83 13.79 14.96
CA ARG A 269 -3.48 13.34 15.34
C ARG A 269 -3.15 11.99 14.70
N MET A 270 -3.93 10.94 14.96
CA MET A 270 -3.67 9.62 14.37
C MET A 270 -3.49 9.71 12.84
N LEU A 271 -4.32 10.47 12.14
CA LEU A 271 -4.19 10.68 10.70
C LEU A 271 -2.88 11.39 10.31
N ALA A 272 -2.43 12.37 11.09
CA ALA A 272 -1.16 13.08 10.88
C ALA A 272 0.08 12.18 11.02
N SER A 273 -0.04 10.99 11.64
CA SER A 273 1.08 10.02 11.62
C SER A 273 1.28 9.36 10.26
N VAL A 274 0.31 9.43 9.35
CA VAL A 274 0.44 8.82 8.02
C VAL A 274 1.42 9.62 7.18
N ILE A 275 2.49 8.96 6.76
CA ILE A 275 3.49 9.51 5.84
C ILE A 275 3.57 8.65 4.59
N THR A 276 3.98 9.28 3.49
CA THR A 276 4.31 8.54 2.27
C THR A 276 5.66 7.86 2.45
N PRO A 277 5.74 6.53 2.33
CA PRO A 277 6.99 5.81 2.55
C PRO A 277 8.03 6.17 1.48
N ARG A 278 9.31 5.99 1.80
CA ARG A 278 10.41 6.11 0.81
C ARG A 278 10.64 4.78 0.09
N ALA A 279 10.75 4.82 -1.23
CA ALA A 279 11.08 3.65 -2.05
C ALA A 279 12.33 3.89 -2.92
N GLU A 280 13.27 2.94 -2.90
CA GLU A 280 14.44 2.99 -3.79
C GLU A 280 14.55 1.68 -4.58
N ARG A 281 14.59 1.79 -5.91
CA ARG A 281 14.75 0.63 -6.82
C ARG A 281 16.20 0.18 -6.98
N GLY A 282 17.16 1.08 -6.76
CA GLY A 282 18.58 0.83 -6.95
C GLY A 282 19.29 0.45 -5.66
N VAL A 283 20.40 -0.29 -5.80
CA VAL A 283 21.35 -0.45 -4.68
C VAL A 283 21.88 0.94 -4.34
N VAL A 284 21.77 1.32 -3.09
CA VAL A 284 22.25 2.62 -2.62
C VAL A 284 23.76 2.68 -2.85
N MET A 285 24.20 3.64 -3.66
CA MET A 285 25.63 3.81 -3.97
C MET A 285 26.44 4.02 -2.69
N SER A 286 27.67 3.50 -2.64
CA SER A 286 28.55 3.53 -1.46
C SER A 286 28.93 4.93 -0.94
N LEU A 287 28.53 5.98 -1.66
CA LEU A 287 28.78 7.39 -1.32
C LEU A 287 27.62 8.04 -0.56
N ARG A 288 26.45 7.42 -0.48
CA ARG A 288 25.32 7.92 0.31
C ARG A 288 25.46 7.45 1.76
N THR A 289 25.34 8.36 2.71
CA THR A 289 25.13 8.04 4.12
C THR A 289 23.71 7.48 4.23
N ASP A 290 23.53 6.21 3.90
CA ASP A 290 22.18 5.66 3.91
C ASP A 290 21.74 5.46 5.35
N HIS A 291 20.67 6.16 5.73
CA HIS A 291 19.95 5.95 6.96
C HIS A 291 19.27 4.58 6.89
N ALA A 292 20.03 3.53 7.18
CA ALA A 292 19.67 2.12 7.41
C ALA A 292 18.20 1.74 7.10
N ALA A 293 17.75 1.89 5.86
CA ALA A 293 16.40 1.52 5.50
C ALA A 293 16.29 -0.02 5.61
N SER A 294 15.47 -0.51 6.54
CA SER A 294 14.98 -1.88 6.43
C SER A 294 14.30 -1.99 5.06
N THR A 295 14.70 -2.95 4.22
CA THR A 295 14.23 -3.17 2.83
C THR A 295 12.87 -2.53 2.55
N SER A 296 12.89 -1.31 2.01
CA SER A 296 11.67 -0.50 1.93
C SER A 296 10.83 -0.82 0.71
N THR A 297 11.36 -1.59 -0.24
CA THR A 297 10.66 -1.99 -1.47
C THR A 297 10.07 -3.38 -1.30
N LEU A 298 8.74 -3.44 -1.39
CA LEU A 298 7.94 -4.66 -1.30
C LEU A 298 7.59 -5.20 -2.70
N GLY A 299 7.26 -4.31 -3.63
CA GLY A 299 7.02 -4.65 -5.03
C GLY A 299 7.47 -3.54 -5.96
N SER A 300 8.17 -3.88 -7.03
CA SER A 300 8.91 -2.88 -7.83
C SER A 300 8.03 -2.15 -8.84
N ALA A 301 6.94 -2.76 -9.30
CA ALA A 301 6.11 -2.28 -10.39
C ALA A 301 4.62 -2.49 -10.08
N VAL A 302 4.12 -1.76 -9.09
CA VAL A 302 2.73 -1.86 -8.61
C VAL A 302 2.03 -0.54 -8.91
N SER A 303 1.02 -0.53 -9.79
CA SER A 303 0.31 0.73 -10.14
C SER A 303 -0.88 1.02 -9.26
N ASP A 304 -1.59 -0.02 -8.83
CA ASP A 304 -2.74 0.09 -7.95
C ASP A 304 -2.42 -0.64 -6.65
N PHE A 305 -2.68 0.01 -5.52
CA PHE A 305 -2.67 -0.58 -4.19
C PHE A 305 -3.93 -0.07 -3.48
N ILE A 306 -4.84 -1.00 -3.22
CA ILE A 306 -6.17 -0.75 -2.70
C ILE A 306 -6.28 -1.51 -1.39
N VAL A 307 -6.66 -0.79 -0.34
CA VAL A 307 -6.94 -1.36 0.98
C VAL A 307 -8.41 -1.13 1.28
N GLU A 308 -9.11 -2.24 1.46
CA GLU A 308 -10.51 -2.28 1.86
C GLU A 308 -10.60 -3.09 3.13
N TRP A 309 -11.64 -2.85 3.93
CA TRP A 309 -11.82 -3.56 5.19
C TRP A 309 -13.23 -4.08 5.34
N THR A 310 -13.42 -4.98 6.29
CA THR A 310 -14.72 -5.48 6.67
C THR A 310 -14.77 -5.74 8.16
N TYR A 311 -15.98 -5.89 8.68
CA TYR A 311 -16.24 -6.21 10.08
C TYR A 311 -16.81 -7.63 10.18
N GLY A 312 -16.82 -8.21 11.38
CA GLY A 312 -17.62 -9.41 11.65
C GLY A 312 -19.01 -8.99 12.09
N ASP A 313 -19.95 -9.91 12.07
CA ASP A 313 -21.26 -9.67 12.65
C ASP A 313 -21.14 -9.28 14.11
N ASP A 314 -22.02 -8.38 14.55
CA ASP A 314 -22.09 -7.83 15.91
C ASP A 314 -20.79 -7.14 16.38
N THR A 315 -19.92 -6.71 15.47
CA THR A 315 -18.69 -6.01 15.86
C THR A 315 -19.04 -4.69 16.54
N GLY A 316 -18.57 -4.49 17.78
CA GLY A 316 -18.84 -3.28 18.56
C GLY A 316 -20.21 -3.25 19.24
N PHE A 317 -20.96 -4.35 19.20
CA PHE A 317 -22.26 -4.48 19.84
C PHE A 317 -22.13 -4.52 21.38
N VAL A 318 -22.96 -3.73 22.07
CA VAL A 318 -22.97 -3.67 23.54
C VAL A 318 -24.40 -3.87 24.06
N VAL A 319 -24.56 -4.79 25.01
CA VAL A 319 -25.84 -5.02 25.69
C VAL A 319 -26.16 -3.81 26.57
N ASN A 320 -27.34 -3.22 26.41
CA ASN A 320 -27.80 -2.15 27.29
C ASN A 320 -28.16 -2.73 28.67
N PRO A 321 -27.41 -2.42 29.75
CA PRO A 321 -27.71 -2.98 31.08
C PRO A 321 -28.94 -2.33 31.73
N LEU A 322 -29.46 -1.22 31.20
CA LEU A 322 -30.54 -0.43 31.80
C LEU A 322 -31.94 -0.82 31.30
N THR A 323 -32.05 -1.63 30.25
CA THR A 323 -33.33 -2.13 29.75
C THR A 323 -33.58 -3.56 30.23
N THR A 324 -34.77 -3.82 30.78
CA THR A 324 -35.23 -5.16 31.16
C THR A 324 -35.54 -6.08 29.97
N GLY A 325 -35.21 -5.66 28.75
CA GLY A 325 -35.26 -6.45 27.52
C GLY A 325 -33.94 -6.31 26.74
N PRO A 326 -33.79 -7.04 25.62
CA PRO A 326 -32.59 -7.02 24.78
C PRO A 326 -32.55 -5.72 23.95
N ALA A 327 -32.48 -4.56 24.59
CA ALA A 327 -32.06 -3.35 23.89
C ALA A 327 -30.54 -3.43 23.77
N PHE A 328 -30.06 -3.32 22.55
CA PHE A 328 -28.65 -3.33 22.26
C PHE A 328 -28.27 -1.94 21.75
N TYR A 329 -27.11 -1.44 22.18
CA TYR A 329 -26.52 -0.26 21.60
C TYR A 329 -25.79 -0.69 20.31
N GLY A 330 -26.06 0.03 19.22
CA GLY A 330 -25.72 -0.37 17.85
C GLY A 330 -24.26 -0.78 17.67
N GLY A 331 -24.06 -2.01 17.17
CA GLY A 331 -22.81 -2.47 16.58
C GLY A 331 -22.92 -2.51 15.06
N VAL A 332 -21.89 -3.03 14.41
CA VAL A 332 -21.92 -3.31 12.97
C VAL A 332 -22.78 -4.56 12.74
N ASN A 333 -24.03 -4.39 12.31
CA ASN A 333 -24.93 -5.48 11.93
C ASN A 333 -24.93 -5.65 10.40
N LEU A 334 -24.19 -6.65 9.91
CA LEU A 334 -24.04 -6.89 8.47
C LEU A 334 -25.21 -7.68 7.88
N ASP A 335 -25.93 -8.41 8.72
CA ASP A 335 -27.03 -9.26 8.30
C ASP A 335 -28.29 -8.47 7.96
N GLY A 336 -28.44 -7.23 8.45
CA GLY A 336 -29.48 -6.26 8.02
C GLY A 336 -30.93 -6.74 8.07
N ASP A 337 -31.17 -7.96 8.52
CA ASP A 337 -32.42 -8.68 8.36
C ASP A 337 -32.71 -9.37 9.69
N THR A 338 -33.57 -8.74 10.49
CA THR A 338 -34.18 -9.37 11.65
C THR A 338 -34.93 -10.66 11.31
N ASP A 339 -35.19 -10.94 10.02
CA ASP A 339 -35.96 -12.08 9.56
C ASP A 339 -35.10 -13.23 8.98
N GLY A 340 -33.76 -13.07 8.90
CA GLY A 340 -32.83 -14.15 8.57
C GLY A 340 -32.89 -14.68 7.13
N VAL A 341 -33.41 -13.91 6.17
CA VAL A 341 -33.62 -14.34 4.77
C VAL A 341 -32.54 -13.81 3.82
N ASN A 342 -31.80 -12.77 4.19
CA ASN A 342 -30.80 -12.13 3.32
C ASN A 342 -29.36 -12.18 3.86
N SER A 343 -28.80 -13.38 4.05
CA SER A 343 -27.36 -13.58 4.26
C SER A 343 -26.59 -13.29 2.95
N GLY A 344 -26.50 -12.01 2.59
CA GLY A 344 -25.75 -11.54 1.43
C GLY A 344 -24.25 -11.74 1.60
N PRO A 345 -23.44 -11.58 0.54
CA PRO A 345 -21.99 -11.58 0.66
C PRO A 345 -21.52 -10.49 1.63
N GLN A 346 -20.57 -10.84 2.50
CA GLN A 346 -19.89 -9.92 3.41
C GLN A 346 -19.54 -8.58 2.73
N PRO A 347 -20.07 -7.44 3.18
CA PRO A 347 -19.79 -6.16 2.56
C PRO A 347 -18.35 -5.72 2.86
N TRP A 348 -17.78 -4.93 1.97
CA TRP A 348 -16.46 -4.33 2.14
C TRP A 348 -16.61 -2.82 2.24
N PHE A 349 -15.68 -2.18 2.92
CA PHE A 349 -15.65 -0.75 3.15
C PHE A 349 -14.35 -0.19 2.61
N GLY A 350 -14.40 1.05 2.16
CA GLY A 350 -13.29 1.68 1.45
C GLY A 350 -13.75 2.87 0.63
N MET A 351 -12.79 3.42 -0.12
CA MET A 351 -13.09 4.52 -1.02
C MET A 351 -14.09 4.09 -2.11
N PRO A 352 -15.18 4.85 -2.31
CA PRO A 352 -16.21 4.49 -3.27
C PRO A 352 -15.66 4.68 -4.69
N ASP A 353 -15.79 3.65 -5.51
CA ASP A 353 -15.45 3.76 -6.92
C ASP A 353 -16.56 4.55 -7.65
N SER A 354 -16.26 5.78 -8.08
CA SER A 354 -17.23 6.59 -8.84
C SER A 354 -17.60 6.00 -10.20
N ALA A 355 -16.84 5.03 -10.73
CA ALA A 355 -17.15 4.38 -12.01
C ALA A 355 -18.19 3.25 -11.88
N THR A 356 -18.55 2.83 -10.66
CA THR A 356 -19.58 1.80 -10.44
C THR A 356 -20.54 2.15 -9.29
N PRO A 357 -21.37 3.20 -9.45
CA PRO A 357 -22.33 3.61 -8.42
C PRO A 357 -23.47 2.60 -8.17
N THR A 358 -23.56 1.50 -8.93
CA THR A 358 -24.72 0.58 -8.90
C THR A 358 -24.37 -0.91 -8.92
N ASN A 359 -23.10 -1.32 -8.76
CA ASN A 359 -22.75 -2.74 -8.85
C ASN A 359 -22.26 -3.34 -7.51
N PRO A 360 -23.15 -4.00 -6.73
CA PRO A 360 -22.77 -4.73 -5.51
C PRO A 360 -21.81 -5.91 -5.75
N ALA A 361 -21.42 -6.21 -7.00
CA ALA A 361 -20.44 -7.26 -7.30
C ALA A 361 -19.00 -6.96 -6.81
N ARG A 362 -18.65 -5.70 -6.48
CA ARG A 362 -17.39 -5.36 -5.76
C ARG A 362 -17.57 -4.93 -4.32
N GLY A 363 -18.80 -4.60 -3.92
CA GLY A 363 -19.23 -4.53 -2.52
C GLY A 363 -18.60 -3.47 -1.63
N VAL A 364 -17.84 -2.51 -2.17
CA VAL A 364 -17.18 -1.44 -1.39
C VAL A 364 -18.16 -0.30 -1.16
N ARG A 365 -18.51 -0.05 0.10
CA ARG A 365 -19.45 1.00 0.52
C ARG A 365 -18.72 2.03 1.37
N THR A 366 -19.12 3.30 1.29
CA THR A 366 -18.81 4.26 2.37
C THR A 366 -19.88 4.13 3.43
N LEU A 367 -19.49 4.11 4.70
CA LEU A 367 -20.46 4.03 5.80
C LEU A 367 -21.42 5.24 5.80
N ALA A 368 -20.96 6.41 5.32
CA ALA A 368 -21.79 7.61 5.18
C ALA A 368 -22.90 7.52 4.10
N SER A 369 -22.82 6.57 3.16
CA SER A 369 -23.81 6.44 2.07
C SER A 369 -25.00 5.54 2.42
N GLN A 370 -24.99 4.91 3.60
CA GLN A 370 -25.94 3.86 3.94
C GLN A 370 -26.98 4.37 4.94
N ALA A 371 -28.10 4.89 4.40
CA ALA A 371 -29.26 5.30 5.19
C ALA A 371 -30.03 4.12 5.82
N ASP A 372 -29.79 2.89 5.35
CA ASP A 372 -30.52 1.68 5.78
C ASP A 372 -29.82 0.91 6.90
N TRP A 373 -28.59 1.29 7.25
CA TRP A 373 -27.98 0.79 8.47
C TRP A 373 -28.45 1.68 9.60
N THR A 374 -29.26 1.11 10.49
CA THR A 374 -29.48 1.68 11.82
C THR A 374 -28.18 1.52 12.62
N VAL A 375 -27.15 2.26 12.22
CA VAL A 375 -26.39 3.00 13.21
C VAL A 375 -27.43 3.93 13.79
N ASP A 376 -28.10 3.47 14.85
CA ASP A 376 -28.99 4.34 15.60
C ASP A 376 -28.24 5.65 15.83
N SER A 377 -28.91 6.79 15.69
CA SER A 377 -28.28 8.10 15.96
C SER A 377 -27.72 8.22 17.39
N ASN A 378 -27.85 7.15 18.19
CA ASN A 378 -27.44 6.96 19.57
C ASN A 378 -26.40 5.82 19.75
N GLY A 379 -25.90 5.21 18.67
CA GLY A 379 -24.93 4.11 18.71
C GLY A 379 -23.49 4.59 18.88
N PRO A 380 -22.58 3.77 19.46
CA PRO A 380 -21.19 4.15 19.72
C PRO A 380 -20.31 4.37 18.48
N ILE A 381 -20.77 3.97 17.28
CA ILE A 381 -20.00 4.02 16.03
C ILE A 381 -20.60 5.11 15.14
N PHE A 382 -19.95 6.26 15.01
CA PHE A 382 -20.39 7.30 14.07
C PHE A 382 -19.43 7.39 12.87
N PRO A 383 -19.83 6.93 11.68
CA PRO A 383 -18.98 6.97 10.49
C PRO A 383 -18.36 8.33 10.20
N ALA A 384 -19.16 9.41 10.34
CA ALA A 384 -18.69 10.78 10.13
C ALA A 384 -17.59 11.24 11.11
N GLN A 385 -17.30 10.47 12.16
CA GLN A 385 -16.31 10.79 13.17
C GLN A 385 -14.97 10.07 12.96
N PHE A 386 -14.89 9.06 12.08
CA PHE A 386 -13.64 8.38 11.74
C PHE A 386 -13.40 8.23 10.24
N GLU A 387 -14.40 8.52 9.40
CA GLU A 387 -14.29 8.57 7.96
C GLU A 387 -14.33 10.00 7.43
N PHE A 388 -13.43 10.33 6.51
CA PHE A 388 -13.43 11.61 5.83
C PHE A 388 -13.11 11.43 4.35
N LEU A 389 -14.03 11.89 3.49
CA LEU A 389 -13.84 11.97 2.05
C LEU A 389 -13.57 13.43 1.64
N ASP A 390 -12.34 13.73 1.27
CA ASP A 390 -11.97 14.98 0.64
C ASP A 390 -12.13 14.89 -0.88
N THR A 391 -13.07 15.67 -1.42
CA THR A 391 -13.26 15.87 -2.87
C THR A 391 -12.96 17.30 -3.30
N SER A 392 -12.33 18.11 -2.46
CA SER A 392 -11.99 19.51 -2.77
C SER A 392 -11.06 19.61 -3.99
N ASN A 393 -10.24 18.59 -4.21
CA ASN A 393 -9.41 18.46 -5.40
C ASN A 393 -10.07 17.51 -6.42
N ALA A 394 -10.44 18.05 -7.58
CA ALA A 394 -11.07 17.27 -8.65
C ALA A 394 -10.16 16.18 -9.26
N GLN A 395 -8.85 16.25 -9.03
CA GLN A 395 -7.85 15.32 -9.55
C GLN A 395 -7.32 14.34 -8.49
N VAL A 396 -7.47 14.64 -7.20
CA VAL A 396 -7.05 13.75 -6.11
C VAL A 396 -8.17 13.69 -5.10
N ARG A 397 -8.70 12.49 -4.90
CA ARG A 397 -9.67 12.22 -3.85
C ARG A 397 -8.98 11.48 -2.72
N VAL A 398 -9.28 11.87 -1.49
CA VAL A 398 -8.72 11.22 -0.31
C VAL A 398 -9.86 10.73 0.56
N TYR A 399 -9.83 9.46 0.90
CA TYR A 399 -10.73 8.87 1.86
C TYR A 399 -9.91 8.28 3.00
N SER A 400 -10.12 8.74 4.22
CA SER A 400 -9.39 8.26 5.39
C SER A 400 -10.33 7.56 6.35
N ALA A 401 -9.85 6.46 6.94
CA ALA A 401 -10.50 5.75 8.02
C ALA A 401 -9.46 5.48 9.11
N THR A 402 -9.79 5.89 10.33
CA THR A 402 -8.91 5.72 11.48
C THR A 402 -9.62 4.90 12.55
N PHE A 403 -9.03 3.79 12.91
CA PHE A 403 -9.51 2.89 13.95
C PHE A 403 -8.63 3.11 15.16
N GLY A 404 -9.25 3.42 16.30
CA GLY A 404 -8.55 3.73 17.55
C GLY A 404 -7.80 2.53 18.13
N PHE A 405 -7.70 2.42 19.45
CA PHE A 405 -7.07 1.26 20.07
C PHE A 405 -7.93 0.00 19.89
N ASN A 406 -7.30 -1.16 19.70
CA ASN A 406 -7.98 -2.45 19.49
C ASN A 406 -8.70 -2.89 20.78
N HIS A 407 -9.88 -2.33 20.97
CA HIS A 407 -10.78 -2.67 22.05
C HIS A 407 -11.94 -3.46 21.45
N SER A 408 -12.70 -4.16 22.28
CA SER A 408 -13.97 -4.79 21.88
C SER A 408 -15.18 -3.99 22.35
N ARG A 409 -14.94 -2.93 23.14
CA ARG A 409 -15.94 -2.09 23.78
C ARG A 409 -15.50 -0.63 23.75
N PRO A 410 -16.44 0.33 23.80
CA PRO A 410 -16.12 1.72 24.02
C PRO A 410 -15.24 1.95 25.25
N LEU A 411 -14.35 2.95 25.19
CA LEU A 411 -13.40 3.29 26.27
C LEU A 411 -14.06 3.79 27.57
N HIS A 412 -15.39 3.84 27.65
CA HIS A 412 -16.16 4.41 28.75
C HIS A 412 -16.13 3.56 30.05
N ASP A 413 -15.61 2.33 30.04
CA ASP A 413 -15.52 1.45 31.22
C ASP A 413 -14.32 1.76 32.14
N LEU A 414 -13.78 2.98 32.16
CA LEU A 414 -12.74 3.34 33.14
C LEU A 414 -13.37 3.43 34.55
N PRO A 415 -12.93 2.60 35.51
CA PRO A 415 -13.49 2.56 36.86
C PRO A 415 -13.07 3.83 37.60
N GLY A 416 -14.00 4.79 37.64
CA GLY A 416 -13.78 6.13 38.21
C GLY A 416 -14.93 7.11 37.92
N ALA A 417 -15.73 6.86 36.88
CA ALA A 417 -16.97 7.60 36.60
C ALA A 417 -18.15 7.16 37.51
N ALA A 418 -17.86 6.54 38.66
CA ALA A 418 -18.83 6.17 39.67
C ALA A 418 -19.23 7.43 40.47
N GLY A 419 -20.09 8.26 39.90
CA GLY A 419 -20.54 9.49 40.56
C GLY A 419 -21.94 9.98 40.20
N PHE A 420 -22.53 9.57 39.08
CA PHE A 420 -23.85 10.09 38.70
C PHE A 420 -24.74 8.99 38.15
N GLY A 421 -25.78 8.66 38.91
CA GLY A 421 -26.98 7.97 38.44
C GLY A 421 -27.84 8.92 37.61
N GLU A 422 -27.30 9.41 36.49
CA GLU A 422 -28.04 10.16 35.48
C GLU A 422 -27.90 9.42 34.13
N PRO A 423 -29.02 9.17 33.42
CA PRO A 423 -29.05 8.41 32.19
C PRO A 423 -28.43 9.25 31.07
N TRP A 424 -27.24 8.85 30.60
CA TRP A 424 -26.66 9.25 29.31
C TRP A 424 -27.04 10.66 28.87
N ASP A 425 -26.53 11.67 29.58
CA ASP A 425 -26.72 13.04 29.17
C ASP A 425 -25.98 13.25 27.83
N THR A 426 -26.72 13.08 26.73
CA THR A 426 -26.30 13.39 25.36
C THR A 426 -26.04 14.88 25.16
N SER A 427 -26.35 15.74 26.16
CA SER A 427 -25.97 17.15 26.16
C SER A 427 -24.52 17.39 26.61
N VAL A 428 -23.83 16.38 27.16
CA VAL A 428 -22.37 16.40 27.24
C VAL A 428 -21.85 16.13 25.82
N SER A 429 -21.56 17.21 25.09
CA SER A 429 -20.95 17.25 23.74
C SER A 429 -19.52 16.65 23.69
N GLY A 430 -19.31 15.48 24.29
CA GLY A 430 -17.99 14.89 24.51
C GLY A 430 -17.99 13.37 24.71
N VAL A 431 -19.10 12.65 24.48
CA VAL A 431 -19.08 11.18 24.41
C VAL A 431 -18.10 10.79 23.31
N GLN A 432 -16.96 10.22 23.70
CA GLN A 432 -15.92 9.83 22.75
C GLN A 432 -16.41 8.59 21.98
N PRO A 433 -16.69 8.71 20.68
CA PRO A 433 -17.06 7.56 19.88
C PRO A 433 -15.95 6.53 19.85
N TYR A 434 -16.36 5.28 19.75
CA TYR A 434 -15.48 4.14 19.67
C TYR A 434 -15.59 3.56 18.27
N THR A 435 -14.47 3.50 17.55
CA THR A 435 -14.39 2.81 16.27
C THR A 435 -13.84 1.40 16.52
N PRO A 436 -14.65 0.34 16.44
CA PRO A 436 -14.13 -1.01 16.55
C PRO A 436 -13.15 -1.27 15.41
N TRP A 437 -12.17 -2.13 15.67
CA TRP A 437 -11.29 -2.57 14.61
C TRP A 437 -12.03 -3.39 13.55
N PRO A 438 -11.60 -3.33 12.27
CA PRO A 438 -12.07 -4.27 11.28
C PRO A 438 -11.66 -5.69 11.67
N THR A 439 -12.36 -6.69 11.15
CA THR A 439 -12.01 -8.10 11.33
C THR A 439 -11.10 -8.61 10.22
N ALA A 440 -11.13 -7.98 9.05
CA ALA A 440 -10.30 -8.34 7.92
C ALA A 440 -10.01 -7.14 7.01
N LEU A 441 -8.87 -7.22 6.33
CA LEU A 441 -8.47 -6.35 5.23
C LEU A 441 -8.47 -7.14 3.93
N ARG A 442 -9.01 -6.55 2.86
CA ARG A 442 -8.87 -7.01 1.48
C ARG A 442 -7.88 -6.10 0.79
N ILE A 443 -6.81 -6.69 0.30
CA ILE A 443 -5.76 -5.98 -0.40
C ILE A 443 -5.85 -6.36 -1.86
N THR A 444 -6.08 -5.36 -2.70
CA THR A 444 -6.08 -5.52 -4.16
C THR A 444 -4.94 -4.72 -4.73
N MET A 445 -4.17 -5.32 -5.63
CA MET A 445 -3.06 -4.62 -6.28
C MET A 445 -2.90 -5.04 -7.74
N ARG A 446 -2.35 -4.13 -8.55
CA ARG A 446 -2.02 -4.38 -9.96
C ARG A 446 -0.51 -4.37 -10.14
N LEU A 447 0.07 -5.54 -10.41
CA LEU A 447 1.51 -5.69 -10.65
C LEU A 447 1.80 -5.71 -12.15
N HIS A 448 2.88 -5.08 -12.55
CA HIS A 448 3.36 -5.04 -13.92
C HIS A 448 4.64 -5.83 -14.05
N ASP A 449 4.82 -6.47 -15.20
CA ASP A 449 6.13 -7.00 -15.55
C ASP A 449 7.05 -5.85 -16.00
N VAL A 450 8.22 -5.75 -15.38
CA VAL A 450 9.27 -4.78 -15.73
C VAL A 450 9.72 -4.95 -17.18
N GLY A 451 9.69 -6.19 -17.69
CA GLY A 451 9.99 -6.53 -19.08
C GLY A 451 8.90 -6.11 -20.08
N THR A 452 7.81 -5.50 -19.62
CA THR A 452 6.65 -5.06 -20.43
C THR A 452 5.89 -6.17 -21.17
N ASN A 453 6.12 -7.45 -20.85
CA ASN A 453 5.41 -8.56 -21.51
C ASN A 453 3.91 -8.58 -21.17
N LEU A 454 3.52 -7.95 -20.06
CA LEU A 454 2.15 -7.82 -19.59
C LEU A 454 1.77 -6.33 -19.49
N PRO A 455 1.32 -5.70 -20.59
CA PRO A 455 1.10 -4.25 -20.63
C PRO A 455 0.04 -3.76 -19.65
N ASN A 456 -1.00 -4.57 -19.41
CA ASN A 456 -2.10 -4.23 -18.49
C ASN A 456 -1.82 -4.64 -17.03
N GLY A 457 -0.66 -5.24 -16.77
CA GLY A 457 -0.35 -5.90 -15.52
C GLY A 457 -1.29 -7.05 -15.18
N ARG A 458 -1.18 -7.55 -13.95
CA ARG A 458 -2.05 -8.57 -13.37
C ARG A 458 -2.64 -8.02 -12.08
N VAL A 459 -3.96 -8.09 -11.98
CA VAL A 459 -4.67 -7.77 -10.73
C VAL A 459 -4.65 -9.01 -9.85
N VAL A 460 -4.24 -8.82 -8.60
CA VAL A 460 -4.30 -9.84 -7.56
C VAL A 460 -5.04 -9.29 -6.35
N GLN A 461 -5.68 -10.19 -5.62
CA GLN A 461 -6.48 -9.86 -4.45
C GLN A 461 -6.32 -10.96 -3.42
N PHE A 462 -6.12 -10.58 -2.17
CA PHE A 462 -6.14 -11.51 -1.04
C PHE A 462 -6.73 -10.83 0.20
N VAL A 463 -7.17 -11.66 1.15
CA VAL A 463 -7.78 -11.22 2.41
C VAL A 463 -6.88 -11.60 3.57
N VAL A 464 -6.66 -10.67 4.50
CA VAL A 464 -5.89 -10.85 5.73
C VAL A 464 -6.78 -10.56 6.92
N ASN A 465 -6.89 -11.52 7.85
CA ASN A 465 -7.65 -11.32 9.07
C ASN A 465 -6.84 -10.47 10.06
N LEU A 466 -7.49 -9.51 10.69
CA LEU A 466 -6.89 -8.69 11.73
C LEU A 466 -6.94 -9.43 13.08
N PRO A 467 -5.92 -9.26 13.95
CA PRO A 467 -5.95 -9.86 15.27
C PRO A 467 -7.04 -9.22 16.14
N GLN A 468 -7.97 -10.04 16.62
CA GLN A 468 -8.96 -9.61 17.59
C GLN A 468 -8.39 -9.65 19.01
N ARG A 469 -8.79 -8.68 19.85
CA ARG A 469 -8.54 -8.75 21.29
C ARG A 469 -9.45 -9.82 21.91
N ARG A 470 -8.85 -10.96 22.24
CA ARG A 470 -9.50 -12.04 23.01
C ARG A 470 -9.72 -11.64 24.46
#